data_AF-H0T864-F1
#
_entry.id   AF-H0T864-F1
#
_cell.length_a   1.000
_cell.length_b   1.000
_cell.length_c   1.000
_cell.angle_alpha   90.00
_cell.angle_beta   90.00
_cell.angle_gamma   90.00
#
_symmetry.space_group_name_H-M   'P 1'
#
loop_
_entity.id
_entity.type
_entity.pdbx_description
1 polymer ?
#
loop_
_entity_poly.entity_id
_entity_poly.type
_entity_poly.pdbx_seq_one_letter_code
_entity_poly.pdbx_strand_id
1 'polypeptide(L)'
;MQRGYDMIPVNPGHVGKSLMGRPFVASLADIGRPLDMVDIFRSSQHIMPVVDEALKLQPLPKVIWMQLGARDDAAAEKAEAAGMKVVMNRCPKIEYGRLSSEISWMGVNSRTISAKRAPIPTQGMRLSLNRTSVGGGTTAAADRAAKDRSDPT
;
A
#
# COMPACT_ATOMS: atom_id res chain seq x y z
N MET A 1 3.76 -10.81 12.23
CA MET A 1 3.12 -11.02 10.91
C MET A 1 1.59 -11.00 11.03
N GLN A 2 1.00 -9.90 11.44
CA GLN A 2 -0.44 -9.84 11.79
C GLN A 2 -1.39 -9.84 10.58
N ARG A 3 -0.87 -9.65 9.36
CA ARG A 3 -1.67 -9.49 8.13
C ARG A 3 -1.45 -10.58 7.08
N GLY A 4 -0.75 -11.67 7.45
CA GLY A 4 -0.52 -12.80 6.55
C GLY A 4 0.51 -12.58 5.43
N TYR A 5 1.22 -11.44 5.42
CA TYR A 5 2.30 -11.22 4.46
C TYR A 5 3.55 -12.02 4.81
N ASP A 6 4.13 -12.60 3.77
CA ASP A 6 5.39 -13.32 3.83
C ASP A 6 6.56 -12.35 3.57
N MET A 7 7.14 -11.79 4.64
CA MET A 7 8.14 -10.72 4.54
C MET A 7 9.58 -11.24 4.62
N ILE A 8 10.45 -10.88 3.68
CA ILE A 8 11.86 -11.27 3.73
C ILE A 8 12.70 -10.02 3.98
N PRO A 9 13.41 -9.91 5.13
CA PRO A 9 14.21 -8.74 5.42
C PRO A 9 15.55 -8.81 4.68
N VAL A 10 15.86 -7.77 3.90
CA VAL A 10 17.08 -7.67 3.08
C VAL A 10 17.93 -6.51 3.57
N ASN A 11 19.09 -6.82 4.14
CA ASN A 11 20.06 -5.81 4.59
C ASN A 11 21.44 -6.44 4.85
N PRO A 12 22.46 -6.17 4.01
CA PRO A 12 23.82 -6.68 4.21
C PRO A 12 24.40 -6.39 5.60
N GLY A 13 24.11 -5.22 6.17
CA GLY A 13 24.62 -4.80 7.48
C GLY A 13 23.97 -5.50 8.67
N HIS A 14 22.94 -6.32 8.45
CA HIS A 14 22.23 -7.05 9.49
C HIS A 14 22.23 -8.57 9.28
N VAL A 15 23.00 -9.07 8.32
CA VAL A 15 23.21 -10.52 8.13
C VAL A 15 23.68 -11.14 9.45
N GLY A 16 23.13 -12.30 9.80
CA GLY A 16 23.34 -12.96 11.10
C GLY A 16 22.38 -12.52 12.21
N LYS A 17 21.60 -11.46 12.00
CA LYS A 17 20.48 -11.08 12.88
C LYS A 17 19.15 -11.60 12.34
N SER A 18 18.09 -11.44 13.13
CA SER A 18 16.73 -11.73 12.70
C SER A 18 15.78 -10.56 12.98
N LEU A 19 14.74 -10.45 12.16
CA LEU A 19 13.62 -9.54 12.35
C LEU A 19 12.34 -10.37 12.49
N MET A 20 11.69 -10.29 13.66
CA MET A 20 10.47 -11.06 13.95
C MET A 20 10.63 -12.57 13.65
N GLY A 21 11.78 -13.15 14.01
CA GLY A 21 12.08 -14.56 13.78
C GLY A 21 12.50 -14.92 12.34
N ARG A 22 12.64 -13.94 11.45
CA ARG A 22 13.10 -14.15 10.06
C ARG A 22 14.54 -13.68 9.88
N PRO A 23 15.44 -14.49 9.32
CA PRO A 23 16.83 -14.09 9.12
C PRO A 23 16.94 -12.99 8.05
N PHE A 24 17.90 -12.09 8.24
CA PHE A 24 18.28 -11.14 7.18
C PHE A 24 19.08 -11.85 6.09
N VAL A 25 18.77 -11.53 4.84
CA VAL A 25 19.64 -11.85 3.68
C VAL A 25 20.41 -10.60 3.25
N ALA A 26 21.52 -10.78 2.55
CA ALA A 26 22.35 -9.66 2.11
C ALA A 26 21.74 -8.97 0.88
N SER A 27 21.20 -9.76 -0.04
CA SER A 27 20.79 -9.30 -1.35
C SER A 27 19.45 -9.94 -1.76
N LEU A 28 18.75 -9.36 -2.73
CA LEU A 28 17.59 -9.96 -3.39
C LEU A 28 17.98 -11.26 -4.11
N ALA A 29 19.20 -11.36 -4.63
CA ALA A 29 19.68 -12.57 -5.30
C ALA A 29 19.78 -13.80 -4.38
N ASP A 30 19.97 -13.58 -3.07
CA ASP A 30 19.98 -14.66 -2.07
C ASP A 30 18.59 -15.25 -1.82
N ILE A 31 17.54 -14.64 -2.37
CA ILE A 31 16.16 -15.10 -2.24
C ILE A 31 15.89 -16.12 -3.35
N GLY A 32 16.08 -17.41 -3.03
CA GLY A 32 15.89 -18.54 -3.96
C GLY A 32 14.44 -18.84 -4.35
N ARG A 33 13.53 -17.86 -4.34
CA ARG A 33 12.13 -18.01 -4.72
C ARG A 33 11.54 -16.73 -5.31
N PRO A 34 10.46 -16.82 -6.10
CA PRO A 34 9.77 -15.66 -6.65
C PRO A 34 9.33 -14.65 -5.58
N LEU A 35 9.45 -13.36 -5.91
CA LEU A 35 8.96 -12.25 -5.11
C LEU A 35 7.74 -11.62 -5.79
N ASP A 36 6.72 -11.25 -5.03
CA ASP A 36 5.60 -10.47 -5.56
C ASP A 36 5.90 -8.96 -5.57
N MET A 37 6.57 -8.47 -4.53
CA MET A 37 6.83 -7.04 -4.31
C MET A 37 8.18 -6.82 -3.63
N VAL A 38 8.91 -5.79 -4.08
CA VAL A 38 10.11 -5.26 -3.39
C VAL A 38 9.74 -3.95 -2.72
N ASP A 39 9.80 -3.90 -1.38
CA ASP A 39 9.48 -2.73 -0.58
C ASP A 39 10.75 -2.02 -0.07
N ILE A 40 11.00 -0.83 -0.60
CA ILE A 40 12.27 -0.11 -0.47
C ILE A 40 12.18 0.95 0.62
N PHE A 41 12.89 0.70 1.73
CA PHE A 41 13.07 1.62 2.86
C PHE A 41 14.38 2.45 2.78
N ARG A 42 15.07 2.40 1.64
CA ARG A 42 16.32 3.14 1.42
C ARG A 42 16.04 4.56 0.93
N SER A 43 16.99 5.48 1.13
CA SER A 43 16.92 6.84 0.56
C SER A 43 16.97 6.81 -0.97
N SER A 44 16.42 7.85 -1.61
CA SER A 44 16.28 7.96 -3.07
C SER A 44 17.54 7.60 -3.86
N GLN A 45 18.70 8.10 -3.43
CA GLN A 45 20.00 7.84 -4.08
C GLN A 45 20.40 6.35 -4.14
N HIS A 46 19.75 5.49 -3.35
CA HIS A 46 20.01 4.05 -3.31
C HIS A 46 18.88 3.23 -3.96
N ILE A 47 17.89 3.87 -4.58
CA ILE A 47 16.78 3.16 -5.23
C ILE A 47 17.22 2.50 -6.53
N MET A 48 17.89 3.25 -7.43
CA MET A 48 18.35 2.70 -8.71
C MET A 48 19.15 1.39 -8.56
N PRO A 49 20.14 1.27 -7.65
CA PRO A 49 20.84 0.01 -7.43
C PRO A 49 19.93 -1.16 -7.00
N VAL A 50 18.88 -0.89 -6.22
CA VAL A 50 17.91 -1.92 -5.79
C VAL A 50 17.01 -2.34 -6.95
N VAL A 51 16.61 -1.40 -7.80
CA VAL A 51 15.87 -1.70 -9.04
C VAL A 51 16.72 -2.53 -10.00
N ASP A 52 18.00 -2.19 -10.16
CA ASP A 52 18.94 -2.96 -10.97
C ASP A 52 19.12 -4.39 -10.48
N GLU A 53 19.05 -4.60 -9.17
CA GLU A 53 19.07 -5.91 -8.58
C GLU A 53 17.77 -6.67 -8.82
N ALA A 54 16.62 -6.01 -8.63
CA ALA A 54 15.30 -6.60 -8.88
C ALA A 54 15.12 -7.05 -10.35
N LEU A 55 15.69 -6.30 -11.29
CA LEU A 55 15.68 -6.62 -12.72
C LEU A 55 16.46 -7.90 -13.09
N LYS A 56 17.36 -8.36 -12.21
CA LYS A 56 18.13 -9.60 -12.41
C LYS A 56 17.38 -10.84 -11.93
N LEU A 57 16.29 -10.66 -11.18
CA LEU A 57 15.51 -11.76 -10.64
C LEU A 57 14.69 -12.45 -11.72
N GLN A 58 14.53 -13.77 -11.58
CA GLN A 58 13.72 -14.58 -12.47
C GLN A 58 12.84 -15.52 -11.62
N PRO A 59 11.50 -15.36 -11.63
CA PRO A 59 10.75 -14.32 -12.35
C PRO A 59 10.94 -12.92 -11.75
N LEU A 60 10.66 -11.90 -12.57
CA LEU A 60 10.64 -10.50 -12.10
C LEU A 60 9.57 -10.30 -11.03
N PRO A 61 9.82 -9.42 -10.04
CA PRO A 61 8.79 -9.03 -9.09
C PRO A 61 7.67 -8.26 -9.80
N LYS A 62 6.44 -8.37 -9.32
CA LYS A 62 5.28 -7.70 -9.93
C LYS A 62 5.25 -6.20 -9.61
N VAL A 63 5.78 -5.82 -8.45
CA VAL A 63 5.70 -4.45 -7.91
C VAL A 63 7.03 -4.02 -7.31
N ILE A 64 7.48 -2.82 -7.67
CA ILE A 64 8.48 -2.05 -6.90
C ILE A 64 7.72 -1.00 -6.08
N TRP A 65 7.94 -0.98 -4.77
CA TRP A 65 7.30 -0.06 -3.85
C TRP A 65 8.35 0.78 -3.13
N MET A 66 8.30 2.09 -3.31
CA MET A 66 9.19 3.05 -2.64
C MET A 66 8.43 3.73 -1.50
N GLN A 67 8.97 3.63 -0.28
CA GLN A 67 8.34 4.16 0.93
C GLN A 67 8.19 5.69 0.92
N LEU A 68 7.53 6.22 1.96
CA LEU A 68 7.42 7.66 2.16
C LEU A 68 8.80 8.34 2.18
N GLY A 69 8.94 9.42 1.41
CA GLY A 69 10.20 10.15 1.24
C GLY A 69 11.18 9.49 0.26
N ALA A 70 10.89 8.30 -0.25
CA ALA A 70 11.67 7.61 -1.27
C ALA A 70 11.00 7.78 -2.65
N ARG A 71 11.70 8.44 -3.57
CA ARG A 71 11.27 8.69 -4.96
C ARG A 71 12.49 8.78 -5.86
N ASP A 72 12.44 8.07 -6.99
CA ASP A 72 13.42 8.13 -8.07
C ASP A 72 12.70 7.83 -9.39
N ASP A 73 12.50 8.89 -10.19
CA ASP A 73 11.68 8.80 -11.40
C ASP A 73 12.39 8.03 -12.52
N ALA A 74 13.72 8.09 -12.60
CA ALA A 74 14.48 7.32 -13.57
C ALA A 74 14.47 5.82 -13.23
N ALA A 75 14.56 5.48 -11.94
CA ALA A 75 14.43 4.10 -11.50
C ALA A 75 13.01 3.55 -11.73
N ALA A 76 11.99 4.40 -11.57
CA ALA A 76 10.61 4.04 -11.88
C ALA A 76 10.43 3.73 -13.37
N GLU A 77 10.87 4.62 -14.26
CA GLU A 77 10.79 4.43 -15.72
C GLU A 77 11.49 3.13 -16.14
N LYS A 78 12.68 2.87 -15.58
CA LYS A 78 13.44 1.65 -15.85
C LYS A 78 12.69 0.38 -15.41
N ALA A 79 12.07 0.42 -14.23
CA ALA A 79 11.28 -0.70 -13.71
C ALA A 79 10.00 -0.94 -14.53
N GLU A 80 9.31 0.14 -14.94
CA GLU A 80 8.10 0.08 -15.75
C GLU A 80 8.39 -0.43 -17.16
N ALA A 81 9.51 -0.04 -17.76
CA ALA A 81 9.96 -0.56 -19.07
C ALA A 81 10.18 -2.08 -19.06
N ALA A 82 10.49 -2.67 -17.90
CA ALA A 82 10.61 -4.11 -17.70
C ALA A 82 9.27 -4.80 -17.35
N GLY A 83 8.16 -4.07 -17.33
CA GLY A 83 6.81 -4.59 -17.06
C GLY A 83 6.41 -4.65 -15.58
N MET A 84 7.19 -4.06 -14.67
CA MET A 84 6.85 -3.99 -13.25
C MET A 84 5.94 -2.80 -12.96
N LYS A 85 5.04 -2.93 -11.98
CA LYS A 85 4.28 -1.78 -11.46
C LYS A 85 5.13 -1.02 -10.46
N VAL A 86 5.12 0.31 -10.52
CA VAL A 86 5.86 1.14 -9.57
C VAL A 86 4.91 1.97 -8.71
N VAL A 87 5.15 1.96 -7.40
CA VAL A 87 4.49 2.84 -6.44
C VAL A 87 5.56 3.66 -5.73
N MET A 88 5.44 4.99 -5.74
CA MET A 88 6.41 5.88 -5.12
C MET A 88 5.80 6.73 -4.02
N ASN A 89 6.59 7.05 -2.99
CA ASN A 89 6.20 7.93 -1.89
C ASN A 89 4.85 7.53 -1.25
N ARG A 90 4.72 6.24 -0.91
CA ARG A 90 3.55 5.67 -0.24
C ARG A 90 3.99 4.67 0.83
N CYS A 91 3.25 4.58 1.93
CA CYS A 91 3.48 3.55 2.94
C CYS A 91 2.40 2.45 2.82
N PRO A 92 2.76 1.17 2.65
CA PRO A 92 1.81 0.06 2.59
C PRO A 92 0.90 0.00 3.81
N LYS A 93 1.38 0.36 5.01
CA LYS A 93 0.56 0.43 6.23
C LYS A 93 -0.55 1.48 6.12
N ILE A 94 -0.22 2.68 5.62
CA ILE A 94 -1.19 3.76 5.44
C ILE A 94 -2.16 3.41 4.31
N GLU A 95 -1.66 2.90 3.18
CA GLU A 95 -2.48 2.48 2.05
C GLU A 95 -3.43 1.34 2.42
N TYR A 96 -2.94 0.35 3.19
CA TYR A 96 -3.77 -0.72 3.72
C TYR A 96 -4.92 -0.12 4.54
N GLY A 97 -4.63 0.77 5.48
CA GLY A 97 -5.65 1.41 6.30
C GLY A 97 -6.64 2.24 5.47
N ARG A 98 -6.14 2.97 4.48
CA ARG A 98 -6.95 3.81 3.57
C ARG A 98 -7.94 2.99 2.75
N LEU A 99 -7.54 1.79 2.33
CA LEU A 99 -8.33 0.91 1.46
C LEU A 99 -9.23 -0.06 2.23
N SER A 100 -8.84 -0.44 3.45
CA SER A 100 -9.64 -1.27 4.37
C SER A 100 -10.63 -0.47 5.22
N SER A 101 -10.54 0.86 5.19
CA SER A 101 -11.31 1.81 6.02
C SER A 101 -10.91 1.87 7.51
N GLU A 102 -9.80 1.24 7.91
CA GLU A 102 -9.30 1.25 9.30
C GLU A 102 -9.00 2.64 9.84
N ILE A 103 -8.61 3.55 8.96
CA ILE A 103 -8.24 4.93 9.32
C ILE A 103 -9.27 5.94 8.82
N SER A 104 -10.43 5.49 8.33
CA SER A 104 -11.48 6.40 7.87
C SER A 104 -12.13 7.21 8.98
N TRP A 105 -12.15 6.68 10.20
CA TRP A 105 -12.57 7.46 11.36
C TRP A 105 -11.64 8.64 11.63
N MET A 106 -10.35 8.56 11.27
CA MET A 106 -9.43 9.71 11.34
C MET A 106 -9.61 10.71 10.17
N GLY A 107 -10.68 10.57 9.37
CA GLY A 107 -10.99 11.44 8.24
C GLY A 107 -10.32 11.03 6.92
N VAL A 108 -9.51 9.96 6.90
CA VAL A 108 -8.81 9.52 5.68
C VAL A 108 -9.76 8.73 4.78
N ASN A 109 -9.96 9.18 3.54
CA ASN A 109 -10.84 8.51 2.57
C ASN A 109 -12.28 8.31 3.11
N SER A 110 -12.76 9.22 3.97
CA SER A 110 -14.09 9.18 4.61
C SER A 110 -15.23 9.71 3.73
N ARG A 111 -14.90 10.36 2.60
CA ARG A 111 -15.82 11.14 1.74
C ARG A 111 -16.52 12.31 2.45
N THR A 112 -16.13 12.63 3.68
CA THR A 112 -16.72 13.69 4.50
C THR A 112 -15.62 14.62 5.01
N ILE A 113 -15.71 15.91 4.69
CA ILE A 113 -14.83 16.93 5.25
C ILE A 113 -15.53 17.49 6.49
N SER A 114 -14.88 17.40 7.65
CA SER A 114 -15.40 17.90 8.93
C SER A 114 -14.26 18.46 9.77
N ALA A 115 -14.48 19.62 10.40
CA ALA A 115 -13.56 20.19 11.39
C ALA A 115 -13.74 19.58 12.80
N LYS A 116 -14.78 18.78 13.02
CA LYS A 116 -15.05 18.13 14.31
C LYS A 116 -14.16 16.90 14.47
N ARG A 117 -13.58 16.72 15.67
CA ARG A 117 -12.83 15.51 16.02
C ARG A 117 -13.76 14.29 15.92
N ALA A 118 -13.38 13.33 15.09
CA ALA A 118 -14.14 12.11 14.96
C ALA A 118 -14.04 11.27 16.25
N PRO A 119 -15.16 10.70 16.73
CA PRO A 119 -15.14 9.80 17.87
C PRO A 119 -14.34 8.54 17.54
N ILE A 120 -13.64 7.99 18.53
CA ILE A 120 -12.93 6.71 18.38
C ILE A 120 -13.99 5.62 18.19
N PRO A 121 -13.96 4.84 17.10
CA PRO A 121 -14.92 3.77 16.87
C PRO A 121 -14.78 2.70 17.95
N THR A 122 -15.87 2.42 18.66
CA THR A 122 -15.91 1.36 19.68
C THR A 122 -16.36 0.00 19.10
N GLN A 123 -16.99 -0.01 17.91
CA GLN A 123 -17.48 -1.21 17.25
C GLN A 123 -17.55 -1.03 15.72
N GLY A 124 -17.46 -2.13 14.96
CA GLY A 124 -17.70 -2.12 13.51
C GLY A 124 -16.56 -1.57 12.63
N MET A 125 -15.35 -1.41 13.19
CA MET A 125 -14.21 -0.97 12.41
C MET A 125 -13.76 -2.09 11.47
N ARG A 126 -13.86 -1.85 10.17
CA ARG A 126 -13.43 -2.80 9.15
C ARG A 126 -11.90 -2.86 9.13
N LEU A 127 -11.35 -4.07 9.29
CA LEU A 127 -9.90 -4.31 9.38
C LEU A 127 -9.34 -5.13 8.20
N SER A 128 -10.00 -5.16 7.04
CA SER A 128 -9.54 -6.00 5.93
C SER A 128 -9.84 -5.42 4.54
N LEU A 129 -8.98 -5.78 3.57
CA LEU A 129 -9.10 -5.36 2.17
C LEU A 129 -10.23 -6.08 1.41
N ASN A 130 -10.65 -7.27 1.86
CA ASN A 130 -11.71 -8.05 1.22
C ASN A 130 -13.02 -7.25 1.28
N ARG A 131 -13.45 -6.73 0.12
CA ARG A 131 -14.66 -5.93 -0.06
C ARG A 131 -15.68 -6.81 -0.78
N THR A 132 -16.74 -7.21 -0.11
CA THR A 132 -17.99 -7.55 -0.80
C THR A 132 -18.77 -6.26 -0.92
N SER A 133 -18.83 -5.69 -2.13
CA SER A 133 -19.63 -4.49 -2.38
C SER A 133 -21.11 -4.89 -2.33
N VAL A 134 -21.80 -4.62 -1.24
CA VAL A 134 -23.26 -4.52 -1.28
C VAL A 134 -23.60 -3.17 -1.93
N GLY A 135 -24.55 -3.17 -2.86
CA GLY A 135 -25.02 -1.95 -3.52
C GLY A 135 -25.35 -0.89 -2.48
N GLY A 136 -24.89 0.35 -2.71
CA GLY A 136 -25.11 1.44 -1.76
C GLY A 136 -26.59 1.63 -1.50
N GLY A 137 -26.98 1.59 -0.22
CA GLY A 137 -28.35 1.93 0.19
C GLY A 137 -28.67 3.39 -0.12
N THR A 138 -29.94 3.67 -0.36
CA THR A 138 -30.42 5.04 -0.56
C THR A 138 -30.05 5.91 0.65
N THR A 139 -29.58 7.12 0.38
CA THR A 139 -29.33 8.11 1.42
C THR A 139 -30.44 9.15 1.36
N ALA A 140 -30.85 9.68 2.50
CA ALA A 140 -31.87 10.75 2.56
C ALA A 140 -31.48 11.99 1.71
N ALA A 141 -30.19 12.19 1.44
CA ALA A 141 -29.70 13.21 0.53
C ALA A 141 -29.98 12.88 -0.95
N ALA A 142 -29.80 11.61 -1.35
CA ALA A 142 -30.18 11.13 -2.68
C ALA A 142 -31.70 11.19 -2.88
N ASP A 143 -32.48 10.87 -1.83
CA ASP A 143 -33.94 10.91 -1.89
C ASP A 143 -34.49 12.35 -1.98
N ARG A 144 -33.86 13.34 -1.32
CA ARG A 144 -34.23 14.76 -1.47
C ARG A 144 -33.94 15.29 -2.87
N ALA A 145 -32.76 14.98 -3.42
CA ALA A 145 -32.39 15.42 -4.77
C ALA A 145 -33.26 14.79 -5.87
N ALA A 146 -33.81 13.59 -5.63
CA ALA A 146 -34.79 12.96 -6.51
C ALA A 146 -36.17 13.63 -6.40
N LYS A 147 -36.58 14.05 -5.20
CA LYS A 147 -37.88 14.70 -4.95
C LYS A 147 -37.98 16.09 -5.57
N ASP A 148 -36.90 16.87 -5.54
CA ASP A 148 -36.83 18.20 -6.18
C ASP A 148 -36.86 18.13 -7.72
N ARG A 149 -36.67 16.94 -8.32
CA ARG A 149 -36.76 16.73 -9.77
C ARG A 149 -38.14 16.25 -10.24
N SER A 150 -39.02 15.86 -9.33
CA SER A 150 -40.32 15.28 -9.65
C SER A 150 -41.50 16.25 -9.53
N ASP A 151 -41.25 17.51 -9.17
CA ASP A 151 -42.29 18.55 -9.14
C ASP A 151 -42.34 19.29 -10.49
N PRO A 152 -43.35 19.07 -11.35
CA PRO A 152 -43.60 19.93 -12.49
C PRO A 152 -44.25 21.24 -12.00
N THR A 153 -43.75 22.38 -12.49
CA THR A 153 -44.44 23.68 -12.45
C THR A 153 -45.82 23.61 -13.07
#